data_AF-A0AAJ1X016-F1
#
_entry.id   AF-A0AAJ1X016-F1
#
_cell.length_a   1.000
_cell.length_b   1.000
_cell.length_c   1.000
_cell.angle_alpha   90.00
_cell.angle_beta   90.00
_cell.angle_gamma   90.00
#
_symmetry.space_group_name_H-M   'P 1'
#
loop_
_entity.id
_entity.type
_entity.pdbx_description
1 polymer ?
#
loop_
_entity_poly.entity_id
_entity_poly.type
_entity_poly.pdbx_seq_one_letter_code
_entity_poly.pdbx_strand_id
1 'polypeptide(L)'
;MRPSIAALLSLPVALLALAGCASEPDVSEVRIVSTPWNGWDPDHDPTATTWTLLPAEGEEADVGCGVTLTVVDVGGDHAVLRSSEDLAPTNDTGGIRLRDTQDEWEVERGEVVEAATATTDGGCRFELSVG
;
A
#
# COMPACT_ATOMS: atom_id res chain seq x y z
N MET A 1 -40.21 68.00 22.27
CA MET A 1 -39.13 67.55 23.19
C MET A 1 -38.66 66.17 22.74
N ARG A 2 -37.33 66.01 22.71
CA ARG A 2 -36.41 64.88 22.39
C ARG A 2 -36.94 63.42 22.44
N PRO A 3 -36.25 62.42 21.83
CA PRO A 3 -34.96 62.48 21.09
C PRO A 3 -34.89 61.73 19.72
N SER A 4 -33.87 62.10 18.94
CA SER A 4 -33.22 61.32 17.87
C SER A 4 -32.13 60.38 18.44
N ILE A 5 -31.42 59.63 17.57
CA ILE A 5 -30.18 58.81 17.75
C ILE A 5 -30.52 57.29 17.79
N ALA A 6 -29.91 56.35 17.06
CA ALA A 6 -28.85 56.33 16.04
C ALA A 6 -28.89 54.97 15.29
N ALA A 7 -28.32 54.98 14.09
CA ALA A 7 -27.95 53.81 13.29
C ALA A 7 -26.81 53.00 13.94
N LEU A 8 -26.86 51.66 13.83
CA LEU A 8 -25.73 50.71 13.93
C LEU A 8 -26.20 49.42 13.24
N LEU A 9 -25.77 49.14 12.02
CA LEU A 9 -24.49 48.49 11.61
C LEU A 9 -24.80 47.08 11.08
N SER A 10 -24.75 46.99 9.75
CA SER A 10 -24.52 45.79 8.96
C SER A 10 -23.27 45.03 9.42
N LEU A 11 -23.37 43.71 9.61
CA LEU A 11 -22.25 42.80 9.34
C LEU A 11 -22.80 41.44 8.82
N PRO A 12 -22.49 41.04 7.58
CA PRO A 12 -22.72 39.69 7.09
C PRO A 12 -21.51 38.84 7.52
N VAL A 13 -21.66 38.00 8.54
CA VAL A 13 -20.60 37.03 8.87
C VAL A 13 -20.90 35.76 8.09
N ALA A 14 -20.12 35.59 7.03
CA ALA A 14 -20.06 34.42 6.17
C ALA A 14 -19.96 33.15 7.02
N LEU A 15 -21.03 32.37 7.03
CA LEU A 15 -21.04 31.00 7.52
C LEU A 15 -20.24 30.14 6.54
N LEU A 16 -19.00 29.85 6.94
CA LEU A 16 -18.35 28.55 6.78
C LEU A 16 -18.23 28.01 5.35
N ALA A 17 -17.39 28.66 4.54
CA ALA A 17 -16.64 27.95 3.49
C ALA A 17 -15.50 27.15 4.14
N LEU A 18 -15.85 26.07 4.84
CA LEU A 18 -14.92 25.00 5.23
C LEU A 18 -15.29 23.75 4.43
N ALA A 19 -15.38 23.89 3.10
CA ALA A 19 -14.98 22.80 2.22
C ALA A 19 -13.45 22.84 2.16
N GLY A 20 -12.81 22.58 3.30
CA GLY A 20 -11.42 22.17 3.29
C GLY A 20 -11.43 20.85 2.55
N CYS A 21 -10.95 20.84 1.32
CA CYS A 21 -10.43 19.64 0.71
C CYS A 21 -9.38 19.12 1.67
N ALA A 22 -9.77 18.21 2.56
CA ALA A 22 -8.83 17.27 3.10
C ALA A 22 -8.46 16.42 1.88
N SER A 23 -7.48 16.90 1.11
CA SER A 23 -6.72 16.00 0.26
C SER A 23 -6.21 14.96 1.23
N GLU A 24 -6.74 13.74 1.12
CA GLU A 24 -6.15 12.60 1.79
C GLU A 24 -4.65 12.64 1.47
N PRO A 25 -3.77 12.38 2.47
CA PRO A 25 -2.34 12.42 2.21
C PRO A 25 -2.06 11.50 1.02
N ASP A 26 -1.21 11.91 0.09
CA ASP A 26 -0.77 11.03 -0.99
C ASP A 26 0.03 9.86 -0.40
N VAL A 27 0.10 8.73 -1.10
CA VAL A 27 1.03 7.65 -0.73
C VAL A 27 2.44 8.24 -0.65
N SER A 28 3.13 7.99 0.47
CA SER A 28 4.46 8.50 0.78
C SER A 28 5.56 7.46 0.62
N GLU A 29 5.21 6.18 0.77
CA GLU A 29 6.10 5.05 0.52
C GLU A 29 5.33 3.78 0.13
N VAL A 30 6.02 2.92 -0.62
CA VAL A 30 5.62 1.51 -0.81
C VAL A 30 6.57 0.66 0.01
N ARG A 31 6.02 -0.11 0.96
CA ARG A 31 6.78 -1.01 1.83
C ARG A 31 6.55 -2.45 1.42
N ILE A 32 7.66 -3.16 1.23
CA ILE A 32 7.68 -4.58 0.87
C ILE A 32 8.43 -5.33 1.96
N VAL A 33 7.84 -6.39 2.50
CA VAL A 33 8.54 -7.36 3.35
C VAL A 33 8.62 -8.67 2.59
N SER A 34 9.80 -9.27 2.51
CA SER A 34 9.94 -10.63 2.01
C SER A 34 10.54 -11.53 3.07
N THR A 35 9.96 -12.72 3.18
CA THR A 35 10.34 -13.72 4.17
C THR A 35 10.57 -15.02 3.43
N PRO A 36 11.82 -15.55 3.39
CA PRO A 36 12.10 -16.82 2.76
C PRO A 36 11.39 -17.96 3.51
N TRP A 37 11.08 -19.04 2.83
CA TRP A 37 10.53 -20.25 3.43
C TRP A 37 10.98 -21.47 2.65
N ASN A 38 10.92 -22.63 3.29
CA ASN A 38 11.07 -23.92 2.63
C ASN A 38 10.06 -24.93 3.19
N GLY A 39 9.67 -25.90 2.38
CA GLY A 39 8.65 -26.90 2.74
C GLY A 39 9.22 -28.15 3.42
N TRP A 40 10.54 -28.28 3.53
CA TRP A 40 11.22 -29.50 3.99
C TRP A 40 11.80 -29.42 5.40
N ASP A 41 12.04 -28.21 5.92
CA ASP A 41 12.58 -27.97 7.26
C ASP A 41 11.51 -27.30 8.14
N PRO A 42 10.86 -28.07 9.04
CA PRO A 42 9.84 -27.53 9.92
C PRO A 42 10.42 -26.57 10.98
N ASP A 43 11.73 -26.62 11.23
CA ASP A 43 12.44 -25.78 12.20
C ASP A 43 13.16 -24.61 11.53
N HIS A 44 12.84 -24.32 10.26
CA HIS A 44 13.40 -23.19 9.55
C HIS A 44 13.06 -21.87 10.27
N ASP A 45 14.09 -21.08 10.58
CA ASP A 45 13.96 -19.75 11.16
C ASP A 45 14.23 -18.69 10.09
N PRO A 46 13.19 -18.17 9.42
CA PRO A 46 13.37 -17.28 8.30
C PRO A 46 13.64 -15.84 8.75
N THR A 47 14.62 -15.20 8.12
CA THR A 47 14.88 -13.77 8.33
C THR A 47 14.12 -12.94 7.31
N ALA A 48 13.14 -12.17 7.79
CA ALA A 48 12.46 -11.19 6.96
C ALA A 48 13.39 -10.04 6.57
N THR A 49 13.27 -9.57 5.33
CA THR A 49 13.94 -8.37 4.83
C THR A 49 12.88 -7.36 4.42
N THR A 50 13.13 -6.07 4.65
CA THR A 50 12.22 -4.97 4.31
C THR A 50 12.86 -4.08 3.26
N TRP A 51 12.07 -3.71 2.25
CA TRP A 51 12.39 -2.70 1.25
C TRP A 51 11.37 -1.58 1.33
N THR A 52 11.85 -0.37 1.04
CA THR A 52 11.01 0.83 0.92
C THR A 52 11.30 1.45 -0.43
N LEU A 53 10.27 1.58 -1.26
CA LEU A 53 10.33 2.27 -2.54
C LEU A 53 9.66 3.63 -2.42
N LEU A 54 10.14 4.57 -3.23
CA LEU A 54 9.39 5.80 -3.46
C LEU A 54 8.10 5.44 -4.24
N PRO A 55 6.98 6.13 -3.96
CA PRO A 55 5.72 5.90 -4.66
C PRO A 55 5.75 6.65 -5.99
N ALA A 56 6.59 6.18 -6.91
CA ALA A 56 6.73 6.74 -8.24
C ALA A 56 6.79 5.63 -9.29
N GLU A 57 6.08 5.82 -10.40
CA GLU A 57 6.09 4.87 -11.51
C GLU A 57 7.52 4.60 -12.00
N GLY A 58 7.86 3.32 -12.18
CA GLY A 58 9.17 2.86 -12.61
C GLY A 58 10.17 2.60 -11.49
N GLU A 59 9.84 2.95 -10.23
CA GLU A 59 10.67 2.55 -9.08
C GLU A 59 10.63 1.04 -8.90
N GLU A 60 11.79 0.43 -8.62
CA GLU A 60 11.95 -1.02 -8.58
C GLU A 60 12.87 -1.49 -7.44
N ALA A 61 12.60 -2.68 -6.92
CA ALA A 61 13.49 -3.38 -6.00
C ALA A 61 13.55 -4.88 -6.32
N ASP A 62 14.77 -5.44 -6.30
CA ASP A 62 14.99 -6.88 -6.15
C ASP A 62 14.70 -7.26 -4.69
N VAL A 63 13.59 -7.96 -4.48
CA VAL A 63 13.03 -8.29 -3.16
C VAL A 63 13.33 -9.73 -2.75
N GLY A 64 14.30 -10.35 -3.43
CA GLY A 64 14.74 -11.71 -3.16
C GLY A 64 13.92 -12.78 -3.88
N CYS A 65 14.41 -14.02 -3.79
CA CYS A 65 13.84 -15.19 -4.49
C CYS A 65 13.71 -15.02 -6.02
N GLY A 66 14.53 -14.16 -6.62
CA GLY A 66 14.48 -13.88 -8.06
C GLY A 66 13.29 -13.01 -8.49
N VAL A 67 12.64 -12.32 -7.54
CA VAL A 67 11.50 -11.45 -7.80
C VAL A 67 11.93 -9.99 -7.71
N THR A 68 11.67 -9.25 -8.78
CA THR A 68 11.69 -7.78 -8.78
C THR A 68 10.25 -7.27 -8.71
N LEU A 69 9.99 -6.28 -7.85
CA LEU A 69 8.74 -5.55 -7.82
C LEU A 69 8.97 -4.14 -8.38
N THR A 70 8.09 -3.72 -9.30
CA THR A 70 8.10 -2.39 -9.93
C THR A 70 6.79 -1.67 -9.62
N VAL A 71 6.87 -0.41 -9.21
CA VAL A 71 5.70 0.47 -9.09
C VAL A 71 5.25 0.86 -10.49
N VAL A 72 4.00 0.56 -10.87
CA VAL A 72 3.48 0.82 -12.22
C VAL A 72 2.36 1.86 -12.26
N ASP A 73 1.71 2.13 -11.13
CA ASP A 73 0.74 3.21 -10.96
C ASP A 73 0.68 3.63 -9.48
N VAL A 74 0.36 4.90 -9.23
CA VAL A 74 0.21 5.46 -7.87
C VAL A 74 -0.96 6.42 -7.84
N GLY A 75 -1.95 6.11 -7.01
CA GLY A 75 -3.07 6.98 -6.68
C GLY A 75 -2.89 7.71 -5.35
N GLY A 76 -3.91 8.45 -4.93
CA GLY A 76 -3.88 9.19 -3.65
C GLY A 76 -3.78 8.28 -2.42
N ASP A 77 -4.34 7.07 -2.50
CA ASP A 77 -4.46 6.11 -1.41
C ASP A 77 -4.04 4.68 -1.77
N HIS A 78 -3.51 4.45 -2.97
CA HIS A 78 -3.12 3.12 -3.43
C HIS A 78 -1.88 3.17 -4.31
N ALA A 79 -1.22 2.03 -4.48
CA ALA A 79 -0.22 1.80 -5.51
C ALA A 79 -0.46 0.46 -6.20
N VAL A 80 -0.14 0.40 -7.49
CA VAL A 80 -0.14 -0.86 -8.25
C VAL A 80 1.31 -1.29 -8.46
N LEU A 81 1.60 -2.52 -8.07
CA LEU A 81 2.91 -3.15 -8.19
C LEU A 81 2.86 -4.27 -9.22
N ARG A 82 3.86 -4.34 -10.09
CA ARG A 82 4.09 -5.47 -10.98
C ARG A 82 5.29 -6.28 -10.53
N SER A 83 5.14 -7.58 -10.37
CA SER A 83 6.24 -8.52 -10.13
C SER A 83 6.83 -9.04 -11.45
N SER A 84 8.13 -9.34 -11.44
CA SER A 84 8.81 -9.96 -12.58
C SER A 84 8.41 -11.43 -12.81
N GLU A 85 7.82 -12.06 -11.80
CA GLU A 85 7.36 -13.44 -11.79
C GLU A 85 5.89 -13.50 -11.37
N ASP A 86 5.18 -14.53 -11.84
CA ASP A 86 3.82 -14.84 -11.41
C ASP A 86 3.82 -15.28 -9.93
N LEU A 87 3.15 -14.51 -9.06
CA LEU A 87 3.03 -14.79 -7.64
C LEU A 87 1.63 -15.34 -7.33
N ALA A 88 1.54 -16.19 -6.31
CA ALA A 88 0.28 -16.76 -5.84
C ALA A 88 -0.21 -16.00 -4.60
N PRO A 89 -1.49 -15.61 -4.53
CA PRO A 89 -2.06 -15.04 -3.33
C PRO A 89 -2.01 -16.02 -2.18
N THR A 90 -1.72 -15.52 -0.98
CA THR A 90 -1.95 -16.27 0.25
C THR A 90 -3.40 -16.15 0.71
N ASN A 91 -3.79 -17.03 1.62
CA ASN A 91 -5.06 -16.97 2.33
C ASN A 91 -4.81 -16.77 3.82
N ASP A 92 -5.85 -16.46 4.58
CA ASP A 92 -5.78 -16.15 6.03
C ASP A 92 -5.18 -17.28 6.89
N THR A 93 -5.04 -18.50 6.35
CA THR A 93 -4.41 -19.65 7.03
C THR A 93 -2.94 -19.84 6.64
N GLY A 94 -2.37 -18.94 5.83
CA GLY A 94 -1.00 -18.99 5.33
C GLY A 94 -0.79 -19.95 4.15
N GLY A 95 -1.88 -20.46 3.56
CA GLY A 95 -1.85 -21.34 2.40
C GLY A 95 -1.74 -20.58 1.08
N ILE A 96 -0.97 -21.12 0.14
CA ILE A 96 -0.67 -20.50 -1.16
C ILE A 96 -1.65 -21.01 -2.23
N ARG A 97 -2.29 -20.10 -2.98
CA ARG A 97 -3.18 -20.45 -4.10
C ARG A 97 -2.40 -20.69 -5.39
N LEU A 98 -1.71 -21.84 -5.47
CA LEU A 98 -0.78 -22.20 -6.56
C LEU A 98 -1.36 -22.18 -8.00
N ARG A 99 -2.68 -22.13 -8.16
CA ARG A 99 -3.34 -22.13 -9.47
C ARG A 99 -3.90 -20.77 -9.87
N ASP A 100 -3.88 -19.81 -8.96
CA ASP A 100 -4.46 -18.49 -9.13
C ASP A 100 -3.32 -17.46 -9.08
N THR A 101 -2.34 -17.60 -9.96
CA THR A 101 -1.18 -16.71 -9.98
C THR A 101 -1.48 -15.41 -10.73
N GLN A 102 -0.79 -14.34 -10.32
CA GLN A 102 -0.88 -13.02 -10.91
C GLN A 102 0.45 -12.28 -10.73
N ASP A 103 0.73 -11.35 -11.63
CA ASP A 103 1.92 -10.51 -11.64
C ASP A 103 1.63 -9.06 -11.23
N GLU A 104 0.35 -8.69 -11.07
CA GLU A 104 -0.06 -7.33 -10.72
C GLU A 104 -0.85 -7.31 -9.41
N TRP A 105 -0.52 -6.34 -8.55
CA TRP A 105 -1.00 -6.25 -7.18
C TRP A 105 -1.36 -4.79 -6.87
N GLU A 106 -2.64 -4.53 -6.70
CA GLU A 106 -3.14 -3.26 -6.16
C GLU A 106 -3.07 -3.32 -4.63
N VAL A 107 -2.49 -2.29 -4.03
CA VAL A 107 -2.27 -2.18 -2.58
C VAL A 107 -2.89 -0.88 -2.11
N GLU A 108 -4.00 -0.97 -1.39
CA GLU A 108 -4.67 0.18 -0.78
C GLU A 108 -4.06 0.54 0.59
N ARG A 109 -4.16 1.82 0.97
CA ARG A 109 -3.70 2.30 2.26
C ARG A 109 -4.46 1.63 3.40
N GLY A 110 -3.70 1.12 4.36
CA GLY A 110 -4.26 0.42 5.52
C GLY A 110 -4.49 -1.07 5.27
N GLU A 111 -4.23 -1.55 4.06
CA GLU A 111 -4.24 -2.97 3.73
C GLU A 111 -2.81 -3.53 3.64
N VAL A 112 -2.71 -4.83 3.88
CA VAL A 112 -1.50 -5.61 3.61
C VAL A 112 -1.89 -6.70 2.64
N VAL A 113 -1.33 -6.65 1.44
CA VAL A 113 -1.51 -7.67 0.42
C VAL A 113 -0.43 -8.71 0.59
N GLU A 114 -0.84 -9.97 0.75
CA GLU A 114 0.09 -11.08 0.89
C GLU A 114 0.15 -11.94 -0.39
N ALA A 115 1.37 -12.18 -0.84
CA ALA A 115 1.66 -13.00 -2.01
C ALA A 115 2.84 -13.95 -1.72
N ALA A 116 3.02 -14.98 -2.54
CA ALA A 116 4.14 -15.90 -2.41
C ALA A 116 4.58 -16.44 -3.77
N THR A 117 5.84 -16.85 -3.87
CA THR A 117 6.30 -17.67 -5.00
C THR A 117 5.44 -18.93 -5.14
N ALA A 118 4.95 -19.21 -6.34
CA ALA A 118 3.98 -20.29 -6.59
C ALA A 118 4.62 -21.69 -6.62
N THR A 119 5.14 -22.13 -5.47
CA THR A 119 5.83 -23.43 -5.29
C THR A 119 5.49 -24.04 -3.94
N THR A 120 5.73 -25.35 -3.79
CA THR A 120 5.60 -26.11 -2.53
C THR A 120 6.92 -26.38 -1.85
N ASP A 121 8.04 -26.20 -2.56
CA ASP A 121 9.34 -26.70 -2.11
C ASP A 121 10.10 -25.61 -1.33
N GLY A 122 10.00 -24.36 -1.76
CA GLY A 122 10.55 -23.21 -1.06
C GLY A 122 10.61 -21.97 -1.94
N GLY A 123 10.63 -20.81 -1.30
CA GLY A 123 10.68 -19.51 -1.97
C GLY A 123 10.45 -18.38 -1.00
N CYS A 124 9.71 -17.35 -1.38
CA CYS A 124 9.44 -16.18 -0.54
C CYS A 124 7.95 -15.97 -0.35
N ARG A 125 7.57 -15.49 0.84
CA ARG A 125 6.32 -14.76 1.08
C ARG A 125 6.62 -13.27 1.01
N PHE A 126 5.68 -12.51 0.49
CA PHE A 126 5.73 -11.07 0.32
C PHE A 126 4.54 -10.43 1.01
N GLU A 127 4.79 -9.43 1.84
CA GLU A 127 3.77 -8.52 2.38
C GLU A 127 3.97 -7.15 1.72
N LEU A 128 2.93 -6.64 1.07
CA LEU A 128 2.95 -5.39 0.33
C LEU A 128 2.01 -4.41 1.02
N SER A 129 2.49 -3.19 1.28
CA SER A 129 1.71 -2.15 1.97
C SER A 129 2.13 -0.76 1.50
N VAL A 130 1.24 0.22 1.65
CA VAL A 130 1.51 1.63 1.33
C VAL A 130 1.26 2.52 2.55
N GLY A 131 2.14 3.51 2.74
CA GLY A 131 2.16 4.42 3.89
C GLY A 131 1.90 5.86 3.49
#